data_AF-A0A523SQ98-F1
#
_entry.id   AF-A0A523SQ98-F1
#
_cell.length_a   1.000
_cell.length_b   1.000
_cell.length_c   1.000
_cell.angle_alpha   90.00
_cell.angle_beta   90.00
_cell.angle_gamma   90.00
#
_symmetry.space_group_name_H-M   'P 1'
#
loop_
_entity.id
_entity.type
_entity.pdbx_description
1 polymer ?
#
loop_
_entity_poly.entity_id
_entity_poly.type
_entity_poly.pdbx_seq_one_letter_code
_entity_poly.pdbx_strand_id
1 'polypeptide(L)'
;MSLIENVREEFENFPEIQVVIAEQLRRPGVLLTEKITELMQSCQVVVVVWTPNLVKSIMANHEIGYACALDKVVFPFVMTGMELKGLLQGAEYIEFEPGNVREGIRILIAQIRALATKLGYEV
;
A
#
# COMPACT_ATOMS: atom_id res chain seq x y z
N MET A 1 9.04 -1.83 -17.28
CA MET A 1 9.07 -2.02 -15.81
C MET A 1 7.66 -1.85 -15.29
N SER A 2 7.20 -2.70 -14.36
CA SER A 2 5.84 -2.61 -13.80
C SER A 2 5.77 -1.41 -12.83
N LEU A 3 4.62 -0.73 -12.75
CA LEU A 3 4.41 0.36 -11.78
C LEU A 3 4.72 -0.08 -10.35
N ILE A 4 4.29 -1.29 -9.97
CA ILE A 4 4.56 -1.88 -8.65
C ILE A 4 6.05 -2.09 -8.41
N GLU A 5 6.81 -2.40 -9.47
CA GLU A 5 8.26 -2.56 -9.37
C GLU A 5 8.93 -1.21 -9.13
N ASN A 6 8.53 -0.17 -9.88
CA ASN A 6 9.03 1.20 -9.65
C ASN A 6 8.73 1.67 -8.22
N VAL A 7 7.54 1.34 -7.69
CA VAL A 7 7.20 1.67 -6.31
C VAL A 7 8.14 0.95 -5.35
N ARG A 8 8.35 -0.37 -5.51
CA ARG A 8 9.26 -1.13 -4.65
C ARG A 8 10.69 -0.59 -4.68
N GLU A 9 11.25 -0.37 -5.87
CA GLU A 9 12.62 0.14 -6.06
C GLU A 9 12.81 1.49 -5.38
N GLU A 10 11.82 2.39 -5.45
CA GLU A 10 11.91 3.68 -4.78
C GLU A 10 11.86 3.52 -3.24
N PHE A 11 11.12 2.55 -2.71
CA PHE A 11 11.14 2.20 -1.27
C PHE A 11 12.46 1.56 -0.81
N GLU A 12 13.21 0.89 -1.69
CA GLU A 12 14.54 0.32 -1.34
C GLU A 12 15.56 1.39 -0.93
N ASN A 13 15.33 2.67 -1.27
CA ASN A 13 16.13 3.80 -0.79
C ASN A 13 15.93 4.13 0.70
N PHE A 14 15.02 3.42 1.39
CA PHE A 14 14.59 3.67 2.77
C PHE A 14 14.64 2.35 3.57
N PRO A 15 15.85 1.91 3.97
CA PRO A 15 16.07 0.57 4.52
C PRO A 15 15.37 0.31 5.87
N GLU A 16 14.95 1.35 6.57
CA GLU A 16 14.16 1.25 7.80
C GLU A 16 12.70 0.84 7.55
N ILE A 17 12.21 0.92 6.31
CA ILE A 17 10.85 0.53 5.92
C ILE A 17 10.90 -0.81 5.19
N GLN A 18 10.40 -1.86 5.84
CA GLN A 18 10.24 -3.15 5.18
C GLN A 18 8.98 -3.15 4.30
N VAL A 19 9.17 -3.24 2.97
CA VAL A 19 8.06 -3.37 2.02
C VAL A 19 7.85 -4.82 1.63
N VAL A 20 6.59 -5.25 1.68
CA VAL A 20 6.19 -6.59 1.25
C VAL A 20 5.08 -6.50 0.22
N ILE A 21 5.28 -7.18 -0.91
CA ILE A 21 4.28 -7.29 -2.00
C ILE A 21 3.86 -8.75 -2.11
N ALA A 22 2.59 -9.03 -1.85
CA ALA A 22 2.07 -10.38 -1.75
C ALA A 22 2.33 -11.20 -3.03
N GLU A 23 2.14 -10.62 -4.21
CA GLU A 23 2.34 -11.27 -5.51
C GLU A 23 3.79 -11.71 -5.75
N GLN A 24 4.76 -11.06 -5.11
CA GLN A 24 6.18 -11.40 -5.25
C GLN A 24 6.59 -12.57 -4.34
N LEU A 25 5.83 -12.84 -3.28
CA LEU A 25 6.03 -13.98 -2.40
C LEU A 25 5.40 -15.25 -2.99
N ARG A 26 6.22 -16.02 -3.70
CA ARG A 26 5.79 -17.31 -4.29
C ARG A 26 5.75 -18.41 -3.23
N ARG A 27 4.54 -18.83 -2.86
CA ARG A 27 4.27 -19.99 -1.99
C ARG A 27 3.28 -20.92 -2.69
N PRO A 28 3.73 -21.79 -3.62
CA PRO A 28 2.83 -22.71 -4.33
C PRO A 28 2.06 -23.59 -3.36
N GLY A 29 0.76 -23.77 -3.60
CA GLY A 29 -0.14 -24.53 -2.73
C GLY A 29 -0.78 -23.75 -1.58
N VAL A 30 -0.38 -22.50 -1.35
CA VAL A 30 -1.03 -21.59 -0.38
C VAL A 30 -2.02 -20.68 -1.11
N LEU A 31 -3.21 -20.49 -0.53
CA LEU A 31 -4.19 -19.57 -1.11
C LEU A 31 -3.66 -18.13 -1.03
N LEU A 32 -3.83 -17.35 -2.10
CA LEU A 32 -3.40 -15.95 -2.12
C LEU A 32 -4.04 -15.16 -0.95
N THR A 33 -5.31 -15.43 -0.66
CA THR A 33 -6.04 -14.83 0.46
C THR A 33 -5.38 -15.13 1.80
N GLU A 34 -5.00 -16.39 2.07
CA GLU A 34 -4.32 -16.77 3.33
C GLU A 34 -3.02 -15.97 3.49
N LYS A 35 -2.21 -15.93 2.43
CA LYS A 35 -0.96 -15.16 2.42
C LYS A 35 -1.20 -13.66 2.66
N ILE A 36 -2.19 -13.06 2.00
CA ILE A 36 -2.51 -11.64 2.19
C ILE A 36 -2.98 -11.39 3.62
N THR A 37 -3.79 -12.27 4.20
CA THR A 37 -4.24 -12.14 5.59
C THR A 37 -3.08 -12.23 6.59
N GLU A 38 -2.13 -13.17 6.41
CA GLU A 38 -0.91 -13.29 7.22
C GLU A 38 -0.05 -12.01 7.15
N LEU A 39 0.13 -11.46 5.95
CA LEU A 39 0.89 -10.23 5.74
C LEU A 39 0.20 -9.03 6.37
N MET A 40 -1.12 -8.91 6.21
CA MET A 40 -1.91 -7.82 6.78
C MET A 40 -1.85 -7.82 8.31
N GLN A 41 -1.86 -9.00 8.93
CA GLN A 41 -1.76 -9.13 10.38
C GLN A 41 -0.41 -8.66 10.91
N SER A 42 0.68 -8.94 10.18
CA SER A 42 2.05 -8.62 10.60
C SER A 42 2.53 -7.21 10.24
N CYS A 43 1.90 -6.53 9.29
CA CYS A 43 2.27 -5.15 8.92
C CYS A 43 1.70 -4.10 9.90
N GLN A 44 2.33 -2.93 9.94
CA GLN A 44 1.87 -1.77 10.71
C GLN A 44 0.99 -0.85 9.84
N VAL A 45 1.27 -0.82 8.54
CA VAL A 45 0.68 0.11 7.58
C VAL A 45 0.37 -0.64 6.28
N VAL A 46 -0.74 -0.30 5.66
CA VAL A 46 -1.14 -0.78 4.33
C VAL A 46 -1.13 0.37 3.35
N VAL A 47 -0.36 0.26 2.27
CA VAL A 47 -0.37 1.23 1.17
C VAL A 47 -1.22 0.67 0.04
N VAL A 48 -2.27 1.38 -0.34
CA VAL A 48 -3.15 0.97 -1.44
C VAL A 48 -2.76 1.75 -2.69
N VAL A 49 -2.09 1.07 -3.63
CA VAL A 49 -1.72 1.67 -4.91
C VAL A 49 -2.94 1.70 -5.83
N TRP A 50 -3.67 2.81 -5.81
CA TRP A 50 -4.93 2.99 -6.52
C TRP A 50 -4.70 3.28 -7.99
N THR A 51 -5.04 2.30 -8.83
CA THR A 51 -4.81 2.32 -10.28
C THR A 51 -6.04 1.80 -11.02
N PRO A 52 -6.14 1.98 -12.35
CA PRO A 52 -7.25 1.44 -13.13
C PRO A 52 -7.36 -0.09 -13.03
N ASN A 53 -6.24 -0.78 -12.80
CA ASN A 53 -6.22 -2.24 -12.63
C ASN A 53 -6.76 -2.65 -11.26
N LEU A 54 -6.40 -1.91 -10.20
CA LEU A 54 -6.91 -2.17 -8.85
C LEU A 54 -8.44 -2.01 -8.79
N VAL A 55 -8.98 -0.94 -9.40
CA VAL A 55 -10.42 -0.64 -9.40
C VAL A 55 -11.25 -1.76 -10.05
N LYS A 56 -10.66 -2.51 -10.99
CA LYS A 56 -11.32 -3.65 -11.65
C LYS A 56 -11.23 -4.94 -10.83
N SER A 57 -10.38 -4.99 -9.80
CA SER A 57 -10.20 -6.17 -8.97
C SER A 57 -11.30 -6.26 -7.92
N ILE A 58 -12.08 -7.34 -7.98
CA ILE A 58 -13.08 -7.67 -6.94
C ILE A 58 -12.38 -7.90 -5.58
N MET A 59 -11.17 -8.46 -5.60
CA MET A 59 -10.42 -8.77 -4.39
C MET A 59 -9.88 -7.53 -3.67
N ALA A 60 -9.59 -6.44 -4.39
CA ALA A 60 -9.03 -5.23 -3.78
C ALA A 60 -9.95 -4.64 -2.69
N ASN A 61 -11.27 -4.61 -2.94
CA ASN A 61 -12.22 -4.11 -1.93
C ASN A 61 -12.31 -5.02 -0.69
N HIS A 62 -12.17 -6.34 -0.87
CA HIS A 62 -12.14 -7.28 0.26
C HIS A 62 -10.87 -7.11 1.09
N GLU A 63 -9.72 -6.91 0.43
CA GLU A 63 -8.44 -6.69 1.09
C GLU A 63 -8.44 -5.38 1.88
N ILE A 64 -8.94 -4.29 1.29
CA ILE A 64 -9.10 -3.00 1.97
C ILE A 64 -10.06 -3.15 3.16
N GLY A 65 -11.19 -3.82 2.97
CA GLY A 65 -12.15 -4.08 4.05
C GLY A 65 -11.53 -4.88 5.20
N TYR A 66 -10.72 -5.89 4.88
CA TYR A 66 -10.01 -6.68 5.88
C TYR A 66 -8.94 -5.85 6.63
N ALA A 67 -8.19 -5.00 5.93
CA ALA A 67 -7.23 -4.08 6.54
C ALA A 67 -7.92 -3.14 7.55
N CYS A 68 -9.06 -2.55 7.15
CA CYS A 68 -9.85 -1.70 8.03
C CYS A 68 -10.40 -2.48 9.24
N ALA A 69 -10.86 -3.72 9.04
CA ALA A 69 -11.35 -4.57 10.13
C ALA A 69 -10.26 -4.98 11.14
N LEU A 70 -8.99 -4.92 10.74
CA LEU A 70 -7.82 -5.13 11.61
C LEU A 70 -7.28 -3.83 12.21
N ASP A 71 -8.02 -2.72 12.10
CA ASP A 71 -7.61 -1.38 12.54
C ASP A 71 -6.24 -0.94 11.96
N LYS A 72 -5.90 -1.42 10.76
CA LYS A 72 -4.66 -1.03 10.08
C LYS A 72 -4.79 0.38 9.52
N VAL A 73 -3.71 1.15 9.59
CA VAL A 73 -3.63 2.44 8.91
C VAL A 73 -3.48 2.18 7.41
N VAL A 74 -4.47 2.63 6.63
CA VAL A 74 -4.49 2.51 5.18
C VAL A 74 -4.13 3.85 4.56
N PHE A 75 -3.01 3.92 3.83
CA PHE A 75 -2.63 5.08 3.02
C PHE A 75 -3.02 4.85 1.56
N PRO A 76 -3.99 5.59 1.02
CA PRO A 76 -4.27 5.55 -0.40
C PRO A 76 -3.16 6.31 -1.16
N PHE A 77 -2.52 5.62 -2.10
CA PHE A 77 -1.54 6.16 -3.03
C PHE A 77 -2.15 6.13 -4.42
N VAL A 78 -2.59 7.27 -4.94
CA VAL A 78 -3.57 7.35 -6.02
C VAL A 78 -2.98 7.89 -7.29
N MET A 79 -3.20 7.18 -8.39
CA MET A 79 -2.80 7.67 -9.71
C MET A 79 -3.57 8.96 -10.05
N THR A 80 -2.86 10.00 -10.48
CA THR A 80 -3.45 11.30 -10.82
C THR A 80 -4.66 11.18 -11.75
N GLY A 81 -5.72 11.92 -11.43
CA GLY A 81 -6.98 11.92 -12.19
C GLY A 81 -7.91 10.75 -11.87
N MET A 82 -7.60 9.95 -10.85
CA MET A 82 -8.50 8.91 -10.34
C MET A 82 -9.17 9.34 -9.04
N GLU A 83 -10.42 8.92 -8.88
CA GLU A 83 -11.17 9.11 -7.65
C GLU A 83 -11.20 7.81 -6.83
N LEU A 84 -11.09 7.96 -5.51
CA LEU A 84 -11.31 6.87 -4.57
C LEU A 84 -12.79 6.47 -4.53
N LYS A 85 -13.03 5.17 -4.38
CA LYS A 85 -14.38 4.58 -4.32
C LYS A 85 -14.46 3.56 -3.20
N GLY A 86 -15.69 3.16 -2.86
CA GLY A 86 -15.93 2.15 -1.82
C GLY A 86 -15.50 2.66 -0.45
N LEU A 87 -14.80 1.82 0.32
CA LEU A 87 -14.38 2.15 1.69
C LEU A 87 -13.39 3.32 1.80
N LEU A 88 -12.69 3.65 0.71
CA LEU A 88 -11.76 4.77 0.68
C LEU A 88 -12.39 6.06 0.14
N GLN A 89 -13.68 6.07 -0.18
CA GLN A 89 -14.34 7.26 -0.69
C GLN A 89 -14.28 8.40 0.33
N GLY A 90 -13.74 9.55 -0.11
CA GLY A 90 -13.57 10.74 0.74
C GLY A 90 -12.37 10.69 1.68
N ALA A 91 -11.55 9.63 1.65
CA ALA A 91 -10.29 9.59 2.39
C ALA A 91 -9.27 10.57 1.80
N GLU A 92 -8.42 11.14 2.63
CA GLU A 92 -7.22 11.86 2.17
C GLU A 92 -6.23 10.87 1.55
N TYR A 93 -5.50 11.33 0.54
CA TYR A 93 -4.62 10.48 -0.24
C TYR A 93 -3.43 11.25 -0.80
N ILE A 94 -2.41 10.49 -1.19
CA ILE A 94 -1.22 11.01 -1.86
C ILE A 94 -1.32 10.67 -3.33
N GLU A 95 -1.24 11.69 -4.19
CA GLU A 95 -1.24 11.49 -5.63
C GLU A 95 0.13 11.10 -6.17
N PHE A 96 0.13 10.34 -7.26
CA PHE A 96 1.32 10.07 -8.04
C PHE A 96 1.04 10.04 -9.55
N GLU A 97 2.04 10.45 -10.32
CA GLU A 97 2.03 10.31 -11.76
C GLU A 97 2.67 8.96 -12.16
N PRO A 98 2.09 8.19 -13.09
CA PRO A 98 2.66 6.90 -13.51
C PRO A 98 4.09 6.97 -14.04
N GLY A 99 4.45 8.10 -14.65
CA GLY A 99 5.81 8.37 -15.15
C GLY A 99 6.78 8.88 -14.08
N ASN A 100 6.29 9.25 -12.89
CA ASN A 100 7.08 9.79 -11.80
C ASN A 100 6.44 9.48 -10.44
N VAL A 101 6.69 8.27 -9.93
CA VAL A 101 6.20 7.84 -8.61
C VAL A 101 7.03 8.39 -7.44
N ARG A 102 8.25 8.87 -7.72
CA ARG A 102 9.25 9.23 -6.72
C ARG A 102 8.76 10.29 -5.74
N GLU A 103 8.17 11.35 -6.26
CA GLU A 103 7.72 12.47 -5.41
C GLU A 103 6.61 12.02 -4.45
N GLY A 104 5.62 11.28 -4.98
CA GLY A 104 4.56 10.69 -4.16
C GLY A 104 5.09 9.74 -3.09
N ILE A 105 6.10 8.92 -3.41
CA ILE A 105 6.73 8.00 -2.45
C ILE A 105 7.49 8.77 -1.36
N ARG A 106 8.20 9.86 -1.70
CA ARG A 106 8.86 10.70 -0.68
C ARG A 106 7.86 11.25 0.34
N ILE A 107 6.71 11.73 -0.13
CA ILE A 107 5.64 12.24 0.74
C ILE A 107 5.08 11.10 1.59
N LEU A 108 4.79 9.95 0.97
CA LEU A 108 4.27 8.77 1.67
C LEU A 108 5.20 8.31 2.78
N ILE A 109 6.50 8.28 2.53
CA ILE A 109 7.51 7.90 3.52
C ILE A 109 7.61 8.91 4.65
N ALA A 110 7.53 10.21 4.35
CA ALA A 110 7.47 11.23 5.40
C ALA A 110 6.26 11.03 6.33
N GLN A 111 5.10 10.66 5.77
CA GLN A 111 3.89 10.36 6.54
C GLN A 111 4.04 9.07 7.36
N ILE A 112 4.59 8.00 6.78
CA ILE A 112 4.85 6.74 7.47
C ILE A 112 5.81 6.96 8.65
N ARG A 113 6.89 7.73 8.45
CA ARG A 113 7.84 8.07 9.53
C ARG A 113 7.17 8.86 10.65
N ALA A 114 6.39 9.89 10.31
CA ALA A 114 5.66 10.69 11.30
C ALA A 114 4.68 9.82 12.12
N LEU A 115 3.99 8.89 11.45
CA LEU A 115 3.11 7.93 12.11
C LEU A 115 3.90 6.98 13.02
N ALA A 116 5.01 6.42 12.52
CA ALA A 116 5.84 5.49 13.26
C ALA A 116 6.40 6.12 14.55
N THR A 117 6.89 7.37 14.47
CA THR A 117 7.31 8.14 15.66
C THR A 117 6.15 8.33 16.65
N LYS A 118 4.94 8.66 16.18
CA LYS A 118 3.76 8.84 17.02
C LYS A 118 3.35 7.54 17.73
N LEU A 119 3.57 6.39 17.09
CA LEU A 119 3.27 5.06 17.62
C LEU A 119 4.42 4.48 18.47
N GLY A 120 5.54 5.19 18.61
CA GLY A 120 6.68 4.77 19.42
C GLY A 120 7.60 3.74 18.75
N TYR A 121 7.53 3.59 17.42
CA TYR A 121 8.50 2.81 16.67
C TYR A 121 9.78 3.63 16.45
N GLU A 122 10.94 2.98 16.58
CA GLU A 122 12.22 3.54 16.15
C GLU A 122 12.25 3.52 14.61
N VAL A 123 12.45 4.70 14.01
CA VAL A 123 12.47 4.91 12.56
C VAL A 123 13.80 5.55 12.16
#